data_AF-Q9KJ14-F1
#
_entry.id   AF-Q9KJ14-F1
#
_cell.length_a   1.000
_cell.length_b   1.000
_cell.length_c   1.000
_cell.angle_alpha   90.00
_cell.angle_beta   90.00
_cell.angle_gamma   90.00
#
_symmetry.space_group_name_H-M   'P 1'
#
loop_
_entity.id
_entity.type
_entity.pdbx_description
1 polymer ?
#
loop_
_entity_poly.entity_id
_entity_poly.type
_entity_poly.pdbx_seq_one_letter_code
_entity_poly.pdbx_strand_id
1 'polypeptide(L)'
;MASFTKYVKNKFYNQLFDASDKFVVMHRKELGFYSGWVETYDLEVKHVYARNRSTEELDFDAIVNCDISLKAWRDSSDGELRNRWLRIHCCGVLDAGIKGFRIKQVQQYEKGSNNEFKAPMSDELVPLVWKKDLDEIASSFLKNFYPQALDFPQAINPNWTIIK
;
A
#
# COMPACT_ATOMS: atom_id res chain seq x y z
N MET A 1 -10.85 15.83 3.92
CA MET A 1 -10.40 14.87 2.90
C MET A 1 -10.09 13.54 3.56
N ALA A 2 -10.49 12.44 2.95
CA ALA A 2 -10.21 11.09 3.45
C ALA A 2 -8.85 10.65 2.91
N SER A 3 -7.92 10.31 3.80
CA SER A 3 -6.59 9.79 3.45
C SER A 3 -6.60 8.28 3.54
N PHE A 4 -6.25 7.60 2.45
CA PHE A 4 -6.16 6.14 2.41
C PHE A 4 -5.06 5.63 3.33
N THR A 5 -3.92 6.33 3.38
CA THR A 5 -2.85 6.05 4.35
C THR A 5 -3.38 6.09 5.78
N LYS A 6 -4.17 7.11 6.14
CA LYS A 6 -4.79 7.22 7.47
C LYS A 6 -5.82 6.12 7.73
N TYR A 7 -6.61 5.74 6.72
CA TYR A 7 -7.54 4.62 6.81
C TYR A 7 -6.82 3.30 7.10
N VAL A 8 -5.78 2.98 6.33
CA VAL A 8 -4.98 1.76 6.51
C VAL A 8 -4.32 1.75 7.88
N LYS A 9 -3.73 2.87 8.31
CA LYS A 9 -3.18 3.02 9.66
C LYS A 9 -4.23 2.71 10.71
N ASN A 10 -5.42 3.30 10.64
CA ASN A 10 -6.42 3.12 11.70
C ASN A 10 -7.06 1.72 11.72
N LYS A 11 -7.16 1.04 10.58
CA LYS A 11 -7.87 -0.25 10.46
C LYS A 11 -6.96 -1.47 10.54
N PHE A 12 -5.71 -1.35 10.09
CA PHE A 12 -4.82 -2.50 9.90
C PHE A 12 -3.49 -2.37 10.62
N TYR A 13 -3.31 -1.39 11.51
CA TYR A 13 -2.07 -1.19 12.27
C TYR A 13 -1.55 -2.49 12.90
N ASN A 14 -2.40 -3.19 13.67
CA ASN A 14 -1.99 -4.39 14.41
C ASN A 14 -1.52 -5.49 13.44
N GLN A 15 -2.22 -5.71 12.34
CA GLN A 15 -1.83 -6.72 11.35
C GLN A 15 -0.50 -6.36 10.66
N LEU A 16 -0.26 -5.07 10.38
CA LEU A 16 1.01 -4.60 9.82
C LEU A 16 2.14 -4.74 10.84
N PHE A 17 1.88 -4.43 12.11
CA PHE A 17 2.82 -4.60 13.21
C PHE A 17 3.22 -6.06 13.39
N ASP A 18 2.24 -6.96 13.54
CA ASP A 18 2.48 -8.39 13.72
C ASP A 18 3.26 -9.01 12.55
N ALA A 19 2.98 -8.57 11.31
CA ALA A 19 3.70 -9.04 10.14
C ALA A 19 5.14 -8.50 10.08
N SER A 20 5.33 -7.25 10.48
CA SER A 20 6.64 -6.60 10.52
C SER A 20 7.53 -7.24 11.60
N ASP A 21 6.99 -7.45 12.80
CA ASP A 21 7.72 -8.07 13.90
C ASP A 21 8.17 -9.49 13.54
N LYS A 22 7.26 -10.31 13.01
CA LYS A 22 7.60 -11.65 12.49
C LYS A 22 8.70 -11.59 11.43
N PHE A 23 8.61 -10.65 10.50
CA PHE A 23 9.62 -10.49 9.46
C PHE A 23 10.99 -10.12 10.04
N VAL A 24 11.03 -9.17 10.99
CA VAL A 24 12.26 -8.71 11.66
C VAL A 24 12.93 -9.85 12.43
N VAL A 25 12.17 -10.64 13.17
CA VAL A 25 12.69 -11.79 13.93
C VAL A 25 13.26 -12.85 12.98
N MET A 26 12.55 -13.18 11.90
CA MET A 26 13.00 -14.20 10.93
C MET A 26 14.22 -13.77 10.11
N HIS A 27 14.29 -12.49 9.71
CA HIS A 27 15.34 -11.96 8.81
C HIS A 27 16.33 -11.06 9.55
N ARG A 28 16.48 -11.24 10.87
CA ARG A 28 17.32 -10.37 11.72
C ARG A 28 18.73 -10.15 11.15
N LYS A 29 19.36 -11.20 10.63
CA LYS A 29 20.74 -11.14 10.10
C LYS A 29 20.81 -10.31 8.83
N GLU A 30 19.84 -10.47 7.94
CA GLU A 30 19.74 -9.71 6.68
C GLU A 30 19.52 -8.23 6.96
N LEU A 31 18.76 -7.91 8.01
CA LEU A 31 18.55 -6.55 8.49
C LEU A 31 19.78 -5.97 9.24
N GLY A 32 20.86 -6.76 9.39
CA GLY A 32 22.12 -6.34 10.01
C GLY A 32 22.19 -6.57 11.53
N PHE A 33 21.30 -7.41 12.10
CA PHE A 33 21.28 -7.77 13.52
C PHE A 33 21.89 -9.17 13.74
N TYR A 34 23.16 -9.21 14.14
CA TYR A 34 23.94 -10.45 14.24
C TYR A 34 23.88 -11.14 15.61
N SER A 35 23.69 -10.38 16.69
CA SER A 35 23.65 -10.87 18.08
C SER A 35 22.40 -10.39 18.80
N GLY A 36 22.04 -11.03 19.92
CA GLY A 36 20.90 -10.63 20.75
C GLY A 36 19.53 -11.03 20.20
N TRP A 37 18.49 -10.63 20.92
CA TRP A 37 17.10 -10.74 20.50
C TRP A 37 16.64 -9.41 19.91
N VAL A 38 15.84 -9.48 18.85
CA VAL A 38 15.21 -8.33 18.23
C VAL A 38 13.71 -8.39 18.48
N GLU A 39 13.13 -7.24 18.73
CA GLU A 39 11.70 -7.06 18.92
C GLU A 39 11.33 -5.71 18.33
N THR A 40 10.22 -5.64 17.60
CA THR A 40 9.69 -4.37 17.12
C THR A 40 8.97 -3.68 18.27
N TYR A 41 9.35 -2.44 18.58
CA TYR A 41 8.78 -1.64 19.67
C TYR A 41 7.63 -0.76 19.19
N ASP A 42 7.82 -0.12 18.03
CA ASP A 42 6.81 0.71 17.39
C ASP A 42 6.87 0.54 15.87
N LEU A 43 5.74 0.81 15.23
CA LEU A 43 5.60 0.84 13.79
C LEU A 43 4.94 2.15 13.37
N GLU A 44 5.57 2.84 12.42
CA GLU A 44 4.99 4.02 11.80
C GLU A 44 4.65 3.73 10.34
N VAL A 45 3.37 3.78 9.98
CA VAL A 45 2.95 3.75 8.58
C VAL A 45 3.30 5.09 7.94
N LYS A 46 4.32 5.09 7.06
CA LYS A 46 4.82 6.29 6.38
C LYS A 46 3.97 6.67 5.18
N HIS A 47 3.65 5.68 4.35
CA HIS A 47 2.87 5.91 3.15
C HIS A 47 2.21 4.63 2.65
N VAL A 48 1.12 4.77 1.90
CA VAL A 48 0.46 3.65 1.25
C VAL A 48 0.31 3.96 -0.23
N TYR A 49 0.79 3.05 -1.07
CA TYR A 49 0.57 3.09 -2.50
C TYR A 49 -0.53 2.10 -2.86
N ALA A 50 -1.55 2.56 -3.56
CA ALA A 50 -2.68 1.71 -3.95
C ALA A 50 -2.76 1.57 -5.47
N ARG A 51 -3.28 0.43 -5.91
CA ARG A 51 -3.56 0.13 -7.32
C ARG A 51 -4.82 -0.74 -7.41
N ASN A 52 -5.74 -0.35 -8.28
CA ASN A 52 -6.86 -1.21 -8.64
C ASN A 52 -6.36 -2.40 -9.47
N ARG A 53 -6.71 -3.61 -9.02
CA ARG A 53 -6.53 -4.83 -9.79
C ARG A 53 -7.75 -5.09 -10.67
N SER A 54 -8.95 -4.79 -10.17
CA SER A 54 -10.22 -4.81 -10.90
C SER A 54 -11.13 -3.68 -10.41
N THR A 55 -12.42 -3.72 -10.76
CA THR A 55 -13.43 -2.78 -10.23
C THR A 55 -13.64 -2.92 -8.72
N GLU A 56 -13.41 -4.10 -8.16
CA GLU A 56 -13.67 -4.41 -6.75
C GLU A 56 -12.42 -4.84 -5.99
N GLU A 57 -11.38 -5.33 -6.66
CA GLU A 57 -10.13 -5.76 -6.02
C GLU A 57 -9.08 -4.65 -6.00
N LEU A 58 -8.51 -4.45 -4.82
CA LEU A 58 -7.46 -3.47 -4.57
C LEU A 58 -6.19 -4.18 -4.09
N ASP A 59 -5.07 -3.91 -4.77
CA ASP A 59 -3.73 -4.21 -4.28
C ASP A 59 -3.11 -2.92 -3.74
N PHE A 60 -2.41 -3.01 -2.62
CA PHE A 60 -1.74 -1.85 -2.06
C PHE A 60 -0.50 -2.24 -1.25
N ASP A 61 0.46 -1.33 -1.21
CA ASP A 61 1.70 -1.49 -0.46
C ASP A 61 1.75 -0.49 0.67
N ALA A 62 1.90 -0.98 1.89
CA ALA A 62 2.18 -0.14 3.05
C ALA A 62 3.70 -0.04 3.25
N ILE A 63 4.22 1.18 3.17
CA ILE A 63 5.58 1.50 3.56
C ILE A 63 5.58 1.86 5.03
N VAL A 64 6.30 1.06 5.82
CA VAL A 64 6.34 1.19 7.28
C VAL A 64 7.77 1.41 7.74
N ASN A 65 7.94 2.24 8.76
CA ASN A 65 9.19 2.34 9.52
C ASN A 65 9.00 1.58 10.83
N CYS A 66 9.82 0.55 11.05
CA CYS A 66 9.81 -0.23 12.28
C CYS A 66 10.97 0.22 13.16
N ASP A 67 10.65 0.58 14.40
CA ASP A 67 11.62 0.91 15.43
C ASP A 67 11.89 -0.37 16.22
N ILE A 68 13.11 -0.89 16.11
CA ILE A 68 13.49 -2.22 16.60
C ILE A 68 14.38 -2.07 17.83
N SER A 69 14.03 -2.75 18.92
CA SER A 69 14.85 -2.84 20.12
C SER A 69 15.77 -4.05 20.03
N LEU A 70 17.08 -3.83 20.21
CA LEU A 70 18.07 -4.88 20.29
C LEU A 70 18.42 -5.19 21.75
N LYS A 71 17.96 -6.32 22.28
CA LYS A 71 18.27 -6.76 23.66
C LYS A 71 19.49 -7.67 23.66
N ALA A 72 20.59 -7.21 24.26
CA ALA A 72 21.81 -8.00 24.43
C ALA A 72 21.61 -9.12 25.46
N TRP A 73 22.31 -10.24 25.30
CA TRP A 73 22.18 -11.42 26.17
C TRP A 73 22.72 -11.20 27.60
N ARG A 74 23.55 -10.17 27.83
CA ARG A 74 24.26 -9.98 29.10
C ARG A 74 24.20 -8.58 29.73
N ASP A 75 23.76 -7.55 29.01
CA ASP A 75 23.71 -6.19 29.56
C ASP A 75 22.27 -5.69 29.61
N SER A 76 21.85 -5.34 30.82
CA SER A 76 20.57 -4.70 31.17
C SER A 76 20.50 -3.23 30.76
N SER A 77 21.30 -2.80 29.77
CA SER A 77 21.24 -1.46 29.20
C SER A 77 20.15 -1.41 28.15
N ASP A 78 19.40 -0.31 28.12
CA ASP A 78 18.41 0.00 27.07
C ASP A 78 18.92 -0.45 25.70
N GLY A 79 18.14 -1.32 25.06
CA GLY A 79 18.51 -1.89 23.78
C GLY A 79 18.73 -0.79 22.75
N GLU A 80 19.75 -0.94 21.90
CA GLU A 80 20.00 0.01 20.81
C GLU A 80 18.79 0.03 19.89
N LEU A 81 18.09 1.17 19.82
CA LEU A 81 16.96 1.35 18.91
C LEU A 81 17.50 1.55 17.49
N ARG A 82 17.08 0.69 16.57
CA ARG A 82 17.41 0.79 15.15
C ARG A 82 16.17 0.78 14.30
N ASN A 83 16.18 1.63 13.29
CA ASN A 83 15.03 1.79 12.43
C ASN A 83 15.25 1.03 11.11
N ARG A 84 14.23 0.29 10.67
CA ARG A 84 14.22 -0.43 9.39
C ARG A 84 12.92 -0.16 8.66
N TRP A 85 13.05 0.21 7.39
CA TRP A 85 11.90 0.44 6.54
C TRP A 85 11.54 -0.86 5.85
N LEU A 86 10.26 -1.22 5.91
CA LEU A 86 9.72 -2.41 5.27
C LEU A 86 8.61 -2.00 4.29
N ARG A 87 8.43 -2.82 3.27
CA ARG A 87 7.32 -2.75 2.33
C ARG A 87 6.46 -3.98 2.51
N ILE A 88 5.18 -3.75 2.78
CA ILE A 88 4.19 -4.80 3.03
C ILE A 88 3.18 -4.79 1.89
N HIS A 89 3.25 -5.81 1.04
CA HIS A 89 2.30 -6.02 -0.05
C HIS A 89 1.01 -6.60 0.50
N CYS A 90 -0.10 -5.91 0.25
CA CYS A 90 -1.42 -6.24 0.75
C CYS A 90 -2.45 -6.31 -0.38
N CYS A 91 -3.55 -7.01 -0.13
CA CYS A 91 -4.72 -6.99 -1.00
C CYS A 91 -6.03 -7.03 -0.21
N GLY A 92 -7.11 -6.59 -0.84
CA GLY A 92 -8.46 -6.74 -0.34
C GLY A 92 -9.51 -6.31 -1.36
N VAL A 93 -10.78 -6.43 -0.97
CA VAL A 93 -11.94 -6.07 -1.79
C VAL A 93 -12.50 -4.74 -1.29
N LEU A 94 -12.70 -3.78 -2.20
CA LEU A 94 -13.27 -2.46 -1.91
C LEU A 94 -14.79 -2.53 -1.91
N ASP A 95 -15.38 -2.83 -0.75
CA ASP A 95 -16.82 -2.92 -0.52
C ASP A 95 -17.18 -2.23 0.80
N ALA A 96 -17.56 -0.95 0.72
CA ALA A 96 -17.77 -0.05 1.86
C ALA A 96 -16.59 -0.04 2.86
N GLY A 97 -15.37 -0.13 2.33
CA GLY A 97 -14.12 -0.33 3.05
C GLY A 97 -13.33 -1.50 2.45
N ILE A 98 -12.19 -1.85 3.05
CA ILE A 98 -11.41 -3.00 2.62
C ILE A 98 -11.89 -4.24 3.38
N LYS A 99 -12.52 -5.18 2.67
CA LYS A 99 -12.88 -6.51 3.16
C LYS A 99 -11.85 -7.54 2.70
N GLY A 100 -11.71 -8.62 3.47
CA GLY A 100 -10.80 -9.72 3.13
C GLY A 100 -9.32 -9.32 3.08
N PHE A 101 -8.91 -8.35 3.91
CA PHE A 101 -7.52 -7.89 4.00
C PHE A 101 -6.55 -9.06 4.19
N ARG A 102 -5.53 -9.13 3.34
CA ARG A 102 -4.48 -10.14 3.37
C ARG A 102 -3.13 -9.52 3.07
N ILE A 103 -2.12 -9.94 3.81
CA ILE A 103 -0.71 -9.63 3.54
C ILE A 103 -0.17 -10.73 2.63
N LYS A 104 0.30 -10.33 1.44
CA LYS A 104 0.90 -11.22 0.44
C LYS A 104 2.38 -11.45 0.71
N GLN A 105 3.09 -10.38 1.05
CA GLN A 105 4.55 -10.40 1.21
C GLN A 105 5.02 -9.24 2.09
N VAL A 106 6.09 -9.48 2.84
CA VAL A 106 6.86 -8.46 3.55
C VAL A 106 8.28 -8.52 3.02
N GLN A 107 8.86 -7.35 2.73
CA GLN A 107 10.25 -7.25 2.29
C GLN A 107 10.89 -5.98 2.81
N GLN A 108 12.22 -5.93 2.79
CA GLN A 108 12.93 -4.69 3.11
C GLN A 108 12.64 -3.63 2.05
N TYR A 109 12.44 -2.39 2.49
CA TYR A 109 12.26 -1.27 1.58
C TYR A 109 13.60 -0.80 1.04
N GLU A 110 13.73 -0.76 -0.28
CA GLU A 110 14.90 -0.22 -0.97
C GLU A 110 14.63 1.21 -1.41
N LYS A 111 15.48 2.15 -0.95
CA LYS A 111 15.35 3.56 -1.32
C LYS A 111 15.53 3.73 -2.83
N GLY A 112 14.51 4.23 -3.50
CA GLY A 112 14.51 4.39 -4.96
C GLY A 112 13.75 3.30 -5.71
N SER A 113 13.28 2.23 -5.03
CA SER A 113 12.30 1.29 -5.60
C SER A 113 10.88 1.88 -5.65
N ASN A 114 10.77 3.22 -5.68
CA ASN A 114 9.52 3.95 -5.56
C ASN A 114 8.48 3.32 -6.48
N ASN A 115 7.42 2.82 -5.84
CA ASN A 115 6.16 2.46 -6.46
C ASN A 115 6.32 1.53 -7.69
N GLU A 116 6.48 0.22 -7.46
CA GLU A 116 6.44 -0.76 -8.58
C GLU A 116 5.09 -0.75 -9.32
N PHE A 117 4.07 -0.09 -8.77
CA PHE A 117 2.82 0.10 -9.47
C PHE A 117 3.03 1.05 -10.65
N LYS A 118 2.92 0.50 -11.87
CA LYS A 118 2.95 1.25 -13.14
C LYS A 118 1.89 2.36 -13.24
N ALA A 119 0.80 2.27 -12.48
CA ALA A 119 -0.30 3.23 -12.44
C ALA A 119 -0.82 3.36 -11.00
N PRO A 120 -0.11 4.13 -10.15
CA PRO A 120 -0.50 4.26 -8.76
C PRO A 120 -1.68 5.22 -8.60
N MET A 121 -2.42 5.00 -7.53
CA MET A 121 -3.48 5.91 -7.10
C MET A 121 -2.91 6.94 -6.12
N SER A 122 -3.50 8.12 -6.09
CA SER A 122 -3.27 9.12 -5.05
C SER A 122 -3.73 8.59 -3.68
N ASP A 123 -3.38 9.31 -2.61
CA ASP A 123 -3.86 8.98 -1.26
C ASP A 123 -5.39 9.11 -1.11
N GLU A 124 -6.08 9.68 -2.09
CA GLU A 124 -7.55 9.74 -2.17
C GLU A 124 -8.13 8.64 -3.07
N LEU A 125 -7.32 7.65 -3.46
CA LEU A 125 -7.67 6.59 -4.40
C LEU A 125 -8.09 7.12 -5.78
N VAL A 126 -7.48 8.22 -6.22
CA VAL A 126 -7.68 8.76 -7.58
C VAL A 126 -6.52 8.27 -8.46
N PRO A 127 -6.78 7.60 -9.61
CA PRO A 127 -5.72 7.19 -10.52
C PRO A 127 -4.86 8.38 -10.96
N LEU A 128 -3.54 8.28 -10.80
CA LEU A 128 -2.62 9.29 -11.31
C LEU A 128 -2.37 9.02 -12.80
N VAL A 129 -2.87 9.92 -13.64
CA VAL A 129 -2.78 9.81 -15.10
C VAL A 129 -1.84 10.86 -15.66
N TRP A 130 -0.85 10.44 -16.45
CA TRP A 130 0.03 11.36 -17.16
C TRP A 130 -0.63 11.86 -18.44
N LYS A 131 -0.31 13.09 -18.85
CA LYS A 131 -0.88 13.72 -20.05
C LYS A 131 -0.76 12.86 -21.32
N LYS A 132 0.38 12.20 -21.47
CA LYS A 132 0.66 11.31 -22.62
C LYS A 132 -0.20 10.04 -22.64
N ASP A 133 -0.72 9.62 -21.50
CA ASP A 133 -1.45 8.36 -21.34
C ASP A 133 -2.98 8.59 -21.30
N LEU A 134 -3.43 9.85 -21.38
CA LEU A 134 -4.86 10.23 -21.27
C LEU A 134 -5.72 9.54 -22.34
N ASP A 135 -5.32 9.59 -23.62
CA ASP A 135 -6.11 9.01 -24.71
C ASP A 135 -6.21 7.48 -24.61
N GLU A 136 -5.14 6.83 -24.19
CA GLU A 136 -5.11 5.37 -23.99
C GLU A 136 -6.04 4.96 -22.85
N ILE A 137 -5.98 5.67 -21.72
CA ILE A 137 -6.82 5.40 -20.55
C ILE A 137 -8.29 5.71 -20.87
N ALA A 138 -8.59 6.83 -21.54
CA ALA A 138 -9.93 7.17 -21.97
C ALA A 138 -10.50 6.11 -22.92
N SER A 139 -9.70 5.67 -23.90
CA SER A 139 -10.09 4.61 -24.84
C SER A 139 -10.34 3.29 -24.11
N SER A 140 -9.50 2.92 -23.16
CA SER A 140 -9.65 1.70 -22.35
C SER A 140 -10.90 1.76 -21.47
N PHE A 141 -11.19 2.92 -20.87
CA PHE A 141 -12.42 3.16 -20.14
C PHE A 141 -13.65 2.97 -21.03
N LEU A 142 -13.66 3.59 -22.22
CA LEU A 142 -14.76 3.42 -23.17
C LEU A 142 -14.91 1.96 -23.61
N LYS A 143 -13.82 1.24 -23.90
CA LYS A 143 -13.87 -0.19 -24.26
C LYS A 143 -14.58 -1.03 -23.20
N ASN A 144 -14.33 -0.74 -21.92
CA ASN A 144 -14.84 -1.54 -20.81
C ASN A 144 -16.29 -1.20 -20.45
N PHE A 145 -16.70 0.07 -20.56
CA PHE A 145 -18.01 0.53 -20.08
C PHE A 145 -18.98 0.97 -21.18
N TYR A 146 -18.46 1.53 -22.28
CA TYR A 146 -19.26 2.09 -23.38
C TYR A 146 -18.60 1.83 -24.74
N PRO A 147 -18.43 0.56 -25.15
CA PRO A 147 -17.62 0.22 -26.33
C PRO A 147 -18.16 0.85 -27.61
N GLN A 148 -19.47 1.03 -27.73
CA GLN A 148 -20.10 1.67 -28.89
C GLN A 148 -19.68 3.14 -29.09
N ALA A 149 -19.20 3.81 -28.04
CA ALA A 149 -18.70 5.18 -28.14
C ALA A 149 -17.35 5.29 -28.89
N LEU A 150 -16.68 4.16 -29.14
CA LEU A 150 -15.44 4.12 -29.93
C LEU A 150 -15.72 4.01 -31.43
N ASP A 151 -16.84 3.40 -31.80
CA ASP A 151 -17.18 3.14 -33.20
C ASP A 151 -17.93 4.32 -33.83
N PHE A 152 -18.80 4.99 -33.08
CA PHE A 152 -19.55 6.14 -33.55
C PHE A 152 -19.86 7.15 -32.44
N PRO A 153 -20.01 8.45 -32.77
CA PRO A 153 -20.32 9.49 -31.80
C PRO A 153 -21.61 9.18 -31.03
N GLN A 154 -21.54 9.19 -29.70
CA GLN A 154 -22.69 8.99 -28.82
C GLN A 154 -23.19 10.32 -28.29
N ALA A 155 -24.49 10.57 -28.40
CA ALA A 155 -25.11 11.71 -27.74
C ALA A 155 -25.12 11.46 -26.23
N ILE A 156 -24.42 12.31 -25.47
CA ILE A 156 -24.47 12.27 -24.01
C ILE A 156 -25.78 12.92 -23.59
N ASN A 157 -26.63 12.19 -22.86
CA ASN A 157 -27.85 12.77 -22.29
C ASN A 157 -27.47 13.66 -21.09
N PRO A 158 -27.63 14.99 -21.17
CA PRO A 158 -27.19 15.90 -20.11
C PRO A 158 -27.94 15.69 -18.78
N ASN A 159 -29.08 14.99 -18.77
CA ASN A 159 -29.84 14.69 -17.55
C ASN A 159 -29.22 13.56 -16.71
N TRP A 160 -28.26 12.78 -17.24
CA TRP A 160 -27.52 11.76 -16.47
C TRP A 160 -26.34 12.34 -15.67
N THR A 161 -25.94 13.58 -15.92
CA THR A 161 -24.79 14.22 -15.26
C THR A 161 -25.08 14.70 -13.83
N ILE A 162 -26.33 14.60 -13.37
CA ILE A 162 -26.71 14.93 -11.99
C ILE A 162 -26.49 13.67 -11.15
N ILE A 163 -25.26 13.45 -10.70
CA ILE A 163 -24.97 12.52 -9.62
C ILE A 163 -25.67 13.08 -8.38
N LYS A 164 -26.75 12.43 -7.93
CA LYS A 164 -27.39 12.69 -6.65
C LYS A 164 -26.62 12.05 -5.51
#